data_AF-A0A382RJ94-F1
#
_entry.id   AF-A0A382RJ94-F1
#
_cell.length_a   1.000
_cell.length_b   1.000
_cell.length_c   1.000
_cell.angle_alpha   90.00
_cell.angle_beta   90.00
_cell.angle_gamma   90.00
#
_symmetry.space_group_name_H-M   'P 1'
#
loop_
_entity.id
_entity.type
_entity.pdbx_description
1 polymer ?
#
loop_
_entity_poly.entity_id
_entity_poly.type
_entity_poly.pdbx_seq_one_letter_code
_entity_poly.pdbx_strand_id
1 'polypeptide(L)'
;RTGQTGFFRGTFDDWTLVAGVIAGIVFFGGMMVLSTGQIAADSIAFDQALSKTPIDPGGECLDRKGEVWIKIYGNHDDLVIESNNAPATATALVAHLIPPNEDEPLISSYSGGNGDISSEIHLDDTIPEGIYYLMVTLYYSESAESFEDIDNESEYDSISDSLSSLNSKQVNVEVKTVKTGSLFNRIESREADVTDSEPRACLSIEDMGEMGWVLMGLEWVGGRETAMLWGGDEGVPPWWLALVSLGMSVFFLCVQYPLMHRLYHRETSDLLSTPQMRRLIERTTQRVSEDLRFKADFDEMKLQDRPISIDVYLTYTTTG
;
A
#
# COMPACT_ATOMS: atom_id res chain seq x y z
N ARG A 1 -18.23 46.33 4.23
CA ARG A 1 -17.76 45.26 5.15
C ARG A 1 -16.49 44.70 4.53
N THR A 2 -15.33 45.03 5.11
CA THR A 2 -13.99 44.77 4.55
C THR A 2 -13.69 43.28 4.52
N GLY A 3 -13.45 42.75 3.32
CA GLY A 3 -13.07 41.36 3.09
C GLY A 3 -11.64 41.13 3.56
N GLN A 4 -11.48 40.22 4.53
CA GLN A 4 -10.19 39.60 4.79
C GLN A 4 -10.04 38.40 3.85
N THR A 5 -9.08 38.52 2.94
CA THR A 5 -8.72 37.54 1.90
C THR A 5 -7.64 36.58 2.40
N GLY A 6 -7.76 36.09 3.64
CA GLY A 6 -6.84 35.11 4.22
C GLY A 6 -7.36 33.68 4.06
N PHE A 7 -6.49 32.75 3.67
CA PHE A 7 -6.79 31.31 3.64
C PHE A 7 -7.16 30.75 5.03
N PHE A 8 -6.70 31.40 6.10
CA PHE A 8 -7.09 31.13 7.48
C PHE A 8 -7.95 32.30 7.99
N ARG A 9 -9.21 32.03 8.31
CA ARG A 9 -10.21 32.97 8.84
C ARG A 9 -10.29 32.96 10.38
N GLY A 10 -9.46 32.15 11.05
CA GLY A 10 -9.36 32.06 12.52
C GLY A 10 -10.52 31.30 13.16
N THR A 11 -11.23 30.44 12.42
CA THR A 11 -12.29 29.58 12.95
C THR A 11 -11.71 28.29 13.55
N PHE A 12 -12.50 27.54 14.31
CA PHE A 12 -12.07 26.25 14.89
C PHE A 12 -11.51 25.30 13.82
N ASP A 13 -12.12 25.30 12.63
CA ASP A 13 -11.68 24.52 11.46
C ASP A 13 -10.30 24.92 10.91
N ASP A 14 -9.85 26.17 11.14
CA ASP A 14 -8.50 26.59 10.78
C ASP A 14 -7.45 26.04 11.74
N TRP A 15 -7.79 25.95 13.03
CA TRP A 15 -6.88 25.41 14.04
C TRP A 15 -6.74 23.89 13.93
N THR A 16 -7.83 23.18 13.61
CA THR A 16 -7.78 21.74 13.32
C THR A 16 -6.95 21.46 12.07
N LEU A 17 -7.08 22.29 11.02
CA LEU A 17 -6.25 22.21 9.82
C LEU A 17 -4.77 22.43 10.12
N VAL A 18 -4.42 23.47 10.88
CA VAL A 18 -3.02 23.76 11.25
C VAL A 18 -2.42 22.61 12.08
N ALA A 19 -3.16 22.12 13.09
CA ALA A 19 -2.72 20.99 13.90
C ALA A 19 -2.56 19.72 13.04
N GLY A 20 -3.49 19.48 12.11
CA GLY A 20 -3.43 18.38 11.15
C GLY A 20 -2.21 18.47 10.23
N VAL A 21 -1.89 19.66 9.72
CA VAL A 21 -0.70 19.86 8.87
C VAL A 21 0.58 19.61 9.65
N ILE A 22 0.68 20.09 10.90
CA ILE A 22 1.85 19.81 11.75
C ILE A 22 1.96 18.30 12.03
N ALA A 23 0.86 17.66 12.41
CA ALA A 23 0.83 16.21 12.64
C ALA A 23 1.21 15.42 11.38
N GLY A 24 0.71 15.84 10.21
CA GLY A 24 1.08 15.27 8.91
C GLY A 24 2.57 15.42 8.62
N ILE A 25 3.15 16.61 8.81
CA ILE A 25 4.59 16.83 8.61
C ILE A 25 5.41 15.94 9.54
N VAL A 26 5.03 15.81 10.80
CA VAL A 26 5.73 14.95 11.76
C VAL A 26 5.59 13.48 11.37
N PHE A 27 4.40 13.03 10.98
CA PHE A 27 4.12 11.65 10.61
C PHE A 27 4.84 11.26 9.32
N PHE A 28 4.58 11.95 8.20
CA PHE A 28 5.22 11.66 6.91
C PHE A 28 6.71 11.98 6.90
N GLY A 29 7.13 13.04 7.60
CA GLY A 29 8.54 13.36 7.78
C GLY A 29 9.25 12.31 8.62
N GLY A 30 8.59 11.79 9.67
CA GLY A 30 9.06 10.66 10.45
C GLY A 30 9.24 9.41 9.59
N MET A 31 8.22 9.03 8.82
CA MET A 31 8.29 7.89 7.89
C MET A 31 9.44 8.05 6.89
N MET A 32 9.60 9.24 6.28
CA MET A 32 10.74 9.52 5.41
C MET A 32 12.07 9.30 6.12
N VAL A 33 12.24 9.83 7.33
CA VAL A 33 13.50 9.70 8.08
C VAL A 33 13.80 8.24 8.41
N LEU A 34 12.80 7.48 8.87
CA LEU A 34 12.96 6.05 9.18
C LEU A 34 13.36 5.26 7.92
N SER A 35 12.72 5.50 6.77
CA SER A 35 13.02 4.82 5.49
C SER A 35 14.35 5.19 4.85
N THR A 36 15.03 6.26 5.28
CA THR A 36 16.27 6.69 4.62
C THR A 36 17.50 5.87 4.99
N GLY A 37 17.39 4.99 6.00
CA GLY A 37 18.51 4.26 6.57
C GLY A 37 19.59 5.15 7.22
N GLN A 38 19.37 6.47 7.32
CA GLN A 38 20.41 7.40 7.82
C GLN A 38 20.50 7.42 9.35
N ILE A 39 19.45 7.01 10.05
CA ILE A 39 19.37 7.06 11.51
C ILE A 39 19.15 5.65 12.02
N ALA A 40 20.22 5.03 12.51
CA ALA A 40 20.17 3.72 13.17
C ALA A 40 19.35 2.68 12.37
N ALA A 41 19.53 2.64 11.05
CA ALA A 41 18.82 1.77 10.10
C ALA A 41 18.56 0.38 10.65
N ASP A 42 19.66 -0.33 10.93
CA ASP A 42 19.58 -1.71 11.38
C ASP A 42 18.98 -1.84 12.78
N SER A 43 18.86 -0.79 13.59
CA SER A 43 18.48 -0.92 15.00
C SER A 43 17.08 -1.51 15.18
N ILE A 44 17.00 -2.63 15.90
CA ILE A 44 15.75 -3.29 16.29
C ILE A 44 15.26 -2.87 17.68
N ALA A 45 15.99 -1.97 18.35
CA ALA A 45 15.81 -1.68 19.76
C ALA A 45 14.39 -1.19 20.08
N PHE A 46 13.75 -0.49 19.14
CA PHE A 46 12.39 0.05 19.34
C PHE A 46 11.34 -1.07 19.30
N ASP A 47 11.38 -1.90 18.27
CA ASP A 47 10.45 -3.01 18.12
C ASP A 47 10.66 -4.08 19.22
N GLN A 48 11.93 -4.41 19.54
CA GLN A 48 12.23 -5.32 20.64
C GLN A 48 11.79 -4.81 22.01
N ALA A 49 11.84 -3.49 22.24
CA ALA A 49 11.37 -2.91 23.49
C ALA A 49 9.83 -2.92 23.58
N LEU A 50 9.14 -2.65 22.47
CA LEU A 50 7.68 -2.59 22.42
C LEU A 50 7.02 -3.96 22.36
N SER A 51 7.67 -4.97 21.75
CA SER A 51 7.18 -6.35 21.70
C SER A 51 7.03 -7.00 23.09
N LYS A 52 7.76 -6.48 24.08
CA LYS A 52 7.66 -6.89 25.50
C LYS A 52 6.47 -6.27 26.23
N THR A 53 5.77 -5.34 25.59
CA THR A 53 4.69 -4.58 26.21
C THR A 53 3.33 -5.10 25.74
N PRO A 54 2.25 -4.86 26.50
CA PRO A 54 0.89 -5.24 26.10
C PRO A 54 0.38 -4.56 24.81
N ILE A 55 1.14 -3.59 24.27
CA ILE A 55 0.81 -2.92 23.02
C ILE A 55 1.05 -3.89 21.83
N ASP A 56 1.95 -4.86 21.98
CA ASP A 56 2.16 -5.94 21.03
C ASP A 56 1.61 -7.27 21.59
N PRO A 57 0.40 -7.68 21.21
CA PRO A 57 -0.16 -8.96 21.65
C PRO A 57 0.54 -10.18 21.03
N GLY A 58 1.39 -9.99 20.01
CA GLY A 58 2.11 -11.05 19.30
C GLY A 58 3.27 -11.68 20.08
N GLY A 59 3.61 -11.12 21.25
CA GLY A 59 4.72 -11.58 22.08
C GLY A 59 6.06 -10.96 21.72
N GLU A 60 7.12 -11.37 22.43
CA GLU A 60 8.48 -10.84 22.20
C GLU A 60 9.00 -11.28 20.83
N CYS A 61 9.43 -10.31 20.02
CA CYS A 61 10.08 -10.59 18.74
C CYS A 61 11.50 -11.11 18.95
N LEU A 62 11.98 -11.94 18.01
CA LEU A 62 13.32 -12.50 18.05
C LEU A 62 14.30 -11.63 17.24
N ASP A 63 15.48 -11.37 17.80
CA ASP A 63 16.59 -10.79 17.04
C ASP A 63 17.16 -11.87 16.11
N ARG A 64 16.92 -11.73 14.80
CA ARG A 64 17.43 -12.63 13.76
C ARG A 64 18.57 -12.02 12.95
N LYS A 65 19.22 -10.96 13.44
CA LYS A 65 20.30 -10.30 12.70
C LYS A 65 21.52 -11.19 12.55
N GLY A 66 21.99 -11.33 11.31
CA GLY A 66 23.16 -12.13 10.99
C GLY A 66 22.90 -13.64 11.07
N GLU A 67 21.69 -14.06 11.41
CA GLU A 67 21.21 -15.42 11.25
C GLU A 67 20.38 -15.49 9.97
N VAL A 68 20.62 -16.53 9.17
CA VAL A 68 19.81 -16.82 7.99
C VAL A 68 18.46 -17.31 8.47
N TRP A 69 17.36 -16.79 7.93
CA TRP A 69 16.02 -17.24 8.30
C TRP A 69 15.06 -17.22 7.12
N ILE A 70 13.93 -17.92 7.26
CA ILE A 70 12.91 -18.08 6.22
C ILE A 70 11.59 -17.50 6.73
N LYS A 71 11.03 -16.61 5.93
CA LYS A 71 9.70 -16.01 6.10
C LYS A 71 8.72 -16.72 5.17
N ILE A 72 7.52 -17.00 5.67
CA ILE A 72 6.46 -17.69 4.92
C ILE A 72 5.15 -17.03 5.28
N TYR A 73 4.37 -16.64 4.29
CA TYR A 73 3.08 -16.00 4.49
C TYR A 73 2.16 -16.22 3.28
N GLY A 74 0.85 -16.14 3.51
CA GLY A 74 -0.15 -16.17 2.45
C GLY A 74 -0.36 -14.79 1.84
N ASN A 75 -0.56 -14.72 0.54
CA ASN A 75 -0.95 -13.50 -0.17
C ASN A 75 -1.97 -13.85 -1.26
N HIS A 76 -3.26 -13.66 -0.94
CA HIS A 76 -4.36 -14.04 -1.83
C HIS A 76 -4.24 -15.50 -2.29
N ASP A 77 -4.09 -15.73 -3.60
CA ASP A 77 -4.00 -17.04 -4.23
C ASP A 77 -2.57 -17.61 -4.20
N ASP A 78 -1.62 -16.94 -3.54
CA ASP A 78 -0.22 -17.32 -3.53
C ASP A 78 0.28 -17.58 -2.10
N LEU A 79 1.14 -18.59 -1.96
CA LEU A 79 1.92 -18.83 -0.76
C LEU A 79 3.35 -18.35 -1.02
N VAL A 80 3.74 -17.28 -0.32
CA VAL A 80 5.01 -16.58 -0.54
C VAL A 80 6.04 -17.05 0.48
N ILE A 81 7.26 -17.27 0.00
CA ILE A 81 8.38 -17.81 0.77
C ILE A 81 9.60 -16.95 0.46
N GLU A 82 10.23 -16.39 1.49
CA GLU A 82 11.37 -15.50 1.34
C GLU A 82 12.51 -15.90 2.27
N SER A 83 13.72 -16.00 1.74
CA SER A 83 14.92 -16.08 2.56
C SER A 83 15.44 -14.69 2.93
N ASN A 84 16.06 -14.61 4.10
CA ASN A 84 16.61 -13.38 4.64
C ASN A 84 18.01 -13.62 5.21
N ASN A 85 18.90 -12.63 5.07
CA ASN A 85 20.30 -12.66 5.49
C ASN A 85 21.12 -13.80 4.86
N ALA A 86 20.73 -14.28 3.69
CA ALA A 86 21.48 -15.30 2.98
C ALA A 86 22.83 -14.75 2.48
N PRO A 87 23.87 -15.59 2.37
CA PRO A 87 25.16 -15.15 1.84
C PRO A 87 25.01 -14.71 0.39
N ALA A 88 25.76 -13.68 -0.02
CA ALA A 88 25.75 -13.14 -1.40
C ALA A 88 26.34 -14.09 -2.48
N THR A 89 26.38 -15.39 -2.20
CA THR A 89 26.76 -16.47 -3.10
C THR A 89 25.52 -17.05 -3.79
N ALA A 90 25.72 -18.04 -4.65
CA ALA A 90 24.62 -18.78 -5.28
C ALA A 90 23.79 -19.50 -4.21
N THR A 91 22.49 -19.21 -4.20
CA THR A 91 21.50 -19.74 -3.25
C THR A 91 20.34 -20.38 -4.02
N ALA A 92 19.71 -21.39 -3.42
CA ALA A 92 18.56 -22.07 -4.00
C ALA A 92 17.53 -22.35 -2.90
N LEU A 93 16.28 -21.96 -3.14
CA LEU A 93 15.15 -22.14 -2.25
C LEU A 93 14.26 -23.26 -2.80
N VAL A 94 14.05 -24.29 -2.00
CA VAL A 94 13.19 -25.42 -2.34
C VAL A 94 12.06 -25.52 -1.33
N ALA A 95 10.83 -25.54 -1.84
CA ALA A 95 9.63 -25.60 -1.02
C ALA A 95 8.75 -26.76 -1.46
N HIS A 96 8.33 -27.58 -0.50
CA HIS A 96 7.48 -28.76 -0.71
C HIS A 96 6.20 -28.61 0.10
N LEU A 97 5.04 -28.58 -0.56
CA LEU A 97 3.73 -28.62 0.08
C LEU A 97 3.23 -30.06 0.15
N ILE A 98 3.16 -30.61 1.35
CA ILE A 98 2.94 -32.04 1.60
C ILE A 98 1.58 -32.24 2.29
N PRO A 99 0.68 -33.09 1.74
CA PRO A 99 -0.57 -33.46 2.38
C PRO A 99 -0.36 -34.20 3.71
N PRO A 100 -1.34 -34.16 4.62
CA PRO A 100 -1.23 -34.85 5.88
C PRO A 100 -1.35 -36.36 5.64
N ASN A 101 -0.37 -37.13 6.10
CA ASN A 101 -0.23 -38.59 5.93
C ASN A 101 0.25 -39.03 4.54
N GLU A 102 0.79 -38.12 3.73
CA GLU A 102 1.53 -38.46 2.52
C GLU A 102 3.01 -38.12 2.72
N ASP A 103 3.90 -38.91 2.11
CA ASP A 103 5.35 -38.66 2.15
C ASP A 103 5.83 -37.92 0.89
N GLU A 104 5.00 -37.86 -0.16
CA GLU A 104 5.30 -37.19 -1.42
C GLU A 104 4.68 -35.78 -1.44
N PRO A 105 5.39 -34.76 -1.96
CA PRO A 105 4.84 -33.43 -2.10
C PRO A 105 3.74 -33.38 -3.15
N LEU A 106 2.66 -32.66 -2.85
CA LEU A 106 1.60 -32.37 -3.82
C LEU A 106 2.09 -31.39 -4.89
N ILE A 107 2.82 -30.36 -4.45
CA ILE A 107 3.45 -29.36 -5.29
C ILE A 107 4.80 -28.98 -4.69
N SER A 108 5.77 -28.73 -5.56
CA SER A 108 7.10 -28.27 -5.19
C SER A 108 7.46 -27.03 -5.99
N SER A 109 8.13 -26.08 -5.36
CA SER A 109 8.68 -24.90 -6.01
C SER A 109 10.19 -24.86 -5.83
N TYR A 110 10.88 -24.49 -6.91
CA TYR A 110 12.33 -24.41 -7.01
C TYR A 110 12.66 -23.02 -7.52
N SER A 111 13.48 -22.28 -6.77
CA SER A 111 13.89 -20.92 -7.13
C SER A 111 15.37 -20.75 -6.81
N GLY A 112 16.18 -20.41 -7.80
CA GLY A 112 17.60 -20.10 -7.61
C GLY A 112 17.95 -18.65 -7.89
N GLY A 113 19.07 -18.22 -7.34
CA GLY A 113 19.53 -16.84 -7.44
C GLY A 113 20.80 -16.60 -6.64
N ASN A 114 20.93 -15.37 -6.13
CA ASN A 114 22.09 -14.92 -5.35
C ASN A 114 21.61 -14.19 -4.10
N GLY A 115 22.11 -14.58 -2.92
CA GLY A 115 21.66 -13.97 -1.67
C GLY A 115 20.22 -14.34 -1.32
N ASP A 116 19.45 -13.33 -0.92
CA ASP A 116 18.06 -13.50 -0.55
C ASP A 116 17.20 -13.79 -1.79
N ILE A 117 16.32 -14.79 -1.66
CA ILE A 117 15.51 -15.35 -2.75
C ILE A 117 14.06 -15.43 -2.27
N SER A 118 13.14 -15.06 -3.15
CA SER A 118 11.71 -15.29 -3.01
C SER A 118 11.26 -16.43 -3.92
N SER A 119 10.24 -17.16 -3.46
CA SER A 119 9.52 -18.17 -4.22
C SER A 119 8.04 -18.10 -3.89
N GLU A 120 7.21 -18.36 -4.88
CA GLU A 120 5.76 -18.34 -4.76
C GLU A 120 5.20 -19.70 -5.19
N ILE A 121 4.21 -20.20 -4.44
CA ILE A 121 3.41 -21.36 -4.81
C ILE A 121 1.99 -20.87 -5.07
N HIS A 122 1.55 -20.93 -6.33
CA HIS A 122 0.18 -20.55 -6.71
C HIS A 122 -0.81 -21.65 -6.30
N LEU A 123 -1.82 -21.26 -5.52
CA LEU A 123 -2.85 -22.11 -4.96
C LEU A 123 -4.03 -22.21 -5.93
N ASP A 124 -3.89 -23.07 -6.94
CA ASP A 124 -4.91 -23.26 -7.95
C ASP A 124 -6.01 -24.26 -7.53
N ASP A 125 -6.93 -24.54 -8.45
CA ASP A 125 -8.03 -25.48 -8.22
C ASP A 125 -7.61 -26.94 -8.03
N THR A 126 -6.36 -27.28 -8.34
CA THR A 126 -5.84 -28.64 -8.22
C THR A 126 -5.47 -29.01 -6.79
N ILE A 127 -5.23 -28.02 -5.93
CA ILE A 127 -4.89 -28.20 -4.52
C ILE A 127 -6.19 -28.24 -3.70
N PRO A 128 -6.61 -29.37 -3.10
CA PRO A 128 -7.85 -29.41 -2.31
C PRO A 128 -7.80 -28.51 -1.07
N GLU A 129 -8.96 -28.09 -0.56
CA GLU A 129 -9.03 -27.47 0.77
C GLU A 129 -8.57 -28.46 1.85
N GLY A 130 -7.75 -27.98 2.79
CA GLY A 130 -7.20 -28.85 3.82
C GLY A 130 -5.99 -28.25 4.54
N ILE A 131 -5.44 -29.06 5.45
CA ILE A 131 -4.23 -28.73 6.20
C ILE A 131 -3.06 -29.45 5.54
N TYR A 132 -1.99 -28.71 5.24
CA TYR A 132 -0.76 -29.19 4.62
C TYR A 132 0.44 -28.85 5.50
N TYR A 133 1.54 -29.56 5.29
CA TYR A 133 2.85 -29.18 5.81
C TYR A 133 3.67 -28.56 4.69
N LEU A 134 4.15 -27.34 4.90
CA LEU A 134 5.13 -26.74 4.01
C LEU A 134 6.52 -26.96 4.59
N MET A 135 7.36 -27.71 3.87
CA MET A 135 8.77 -27.90 4.18
C MET A 135 9.59 -27.03 3.23
N VAL A 136 10.32 -26.06 3.79
CA VAL A 136 11.18 -25.17 3.01
C VAL A 136 12.62 -25.40 3.42
N THR A 137 13.51 -25.54 2.43
CA THR A 137 14.95 -25.61 2.66
C THR A 137 15.67 -24.62 1.76
N LEU A 138 16.51 -23.80 2.37
CA LEU A 138 17.42 -22.89 1.69
C LEU A 138 18.79 -23.56 1.60
N TYR A 139 19.31 -23.63 0.39
CA TYR A 139 20.62 -24.17 0.05
C TYR A 139 21.55 -23.07 -0.44
N TYR A 140 22.85 -23.33 -0.34
CA TYR A 140 23.87 -22.48 -0.95
C TYR A 140 25.01 -23.33 -1.54
N SER A 141 25.77 -22.70 -2.43
CA SER A 141 27.01 -23.25 -2.96
C SER A 141 28.13 -22.21 -2.84
N GLU A 142 29.29 -22.65 -2.34
CA GLU A 142 30.50 -21.83 -2.32
C GLU A 142 31.22 -21.81 -3.68
N SER A 143 30.93 -22.77 -4.55
CA SER A 143 31.64 -22.96 -5.83
C SER A 143 30.94 -22.35 -7.03
N ALA A 144 29.62 -22.17 -6.95
CA ALA A 144 28.84 -21.60 -8.04
C ALA A 144 28.74 -20.07 -7.90
N GLU A 145 28.85 -19.36 -9.03
CA GLU A 145 28.74 -17.91 -9.05
C GLU A 145 27.28 -17.44 -9.00
N SER A 146 26.34 -18.19 -9.58
CA SER A 146 24.91 -17.88 -9.60
C SER A 146 24.05 -19.12 -9.85
N PHE A 147 22.81 -19.08 -9.36
CA PHE A 147 21.76 -20.07 -9.61
C PHE A 147 20.51 -19.45 -10.24
N GLU A 148 20.61 -18.28 -10.88
CA GLU A 148 19.47 -17.61 -11.55
C GLU A 148 18.72 -18.51 -12.55
N ASP A 149 19.40 -19.48 -13.14
CA ASP A 149 18.80 -20.39 -14.12
C ASP A 149 17.94 -21.49 -13.49
N ILE A 150 17.86 -21.63 -12.16
CA ILE A 150 17.09 -22.71 -11.52
C ILE A 150 15.65 -22.27 -11.31
N ASP A 151 14.74 -22.86 -12.06
CA ASP A 151 13.30 -22.66 -11.90
C ASP A 151 12.49 -23.97 -11.77
N ASN A 152 13.17 -25.12 -11.91
CA ASN A 152 12.51 -26.42 -11.92
C ASN A 152 13.31 -27.54 -11.23
N GLU A 153 12.63 -28.66 -10.99
CA GLU A 153 13.18 -29.84 -10.33
C GLU A 153 14.40 -30.42 -11.07
N SER A 154 14.36 -30.48 -12.41
CA SER A 154 15.42 -31.13 -13.19
C SER A 154 16.75 -30.37 -13.14
N GLU A 155 16.70 -29.04 -13.08
CA GLU A 155 17.87 -28.19 -12.89
C GLU A 155 18.39 -28.28 -11.46
N TYR A 156 17.49 -28.26 -10.48
CA TYR A 156 17.85 -28.46 -9.08
C TYR A 156 18.54 -29.81 -8.87
N ASP A 157 17.98 -30.90 -9.39
CA ASP A 157 18.54 -32.25 -9.29
C ASP A 157 19.93 -32.37 -9.89
N SER A 158 20.23 -31.58 -10.94
CA SER A 158 21.55 -31.58 -11.58
C SER A 158 22.66 -31.04 -10.68
N ILE A 159 22.30 -30.24 -9.66
CA ILE A 159 23.25 -29.60 -8.74
C ILE A 159 23.07 -30.02 -7.28
N SER A 160 21.98 -30.73 -6.94
CA SER A 160 21.57 -31.02 -5.56
C SER A 160 22.68 -31.67 -4.72
N ASP A 161 23.48 -32.55 -5.31
CA ASP A 161 24.62 -33.22 -4.66
C ASP A 161 25.74 -32.25 -4.22
N SER A 162 25.83 -31.07 -4.84
CA SER A 162 26.86 -30.06 -4.57
C SER A 162 26.40 -28.97 -3.59
N LEU A 163 25.13 -28.99 -3.20
CA LEU A 163 24.51 -27.99 -2.35
C LEU A 163 24.68 -28.32 -0.86
N SER A 164 24.86 -27.27 -0.06
CA SER A 164 24.82 -27.37 1.40
C SER A 164 23.56 -26.71 1.93
N SER A 165 22.87 -27.38 2.85
CA SER A 165 21.68 -26.82 3.51
C SER A 165 22.08 -25.69 4.46
N LEU A 166 21.53 -24.50 4.26
CA LEU A 166 21.80 -23.30 5.06
C LEU A 166 20.80 -23.16 6.20
N ASN A 167 19.50 -23.31 5.91
CA ASN A 167 18.41 -23.32 6.89
C ASN A 167 17.23 -24.14 6.35
N SER A 168 16.46 -24.77 7.22
CA SER A 168 15.20 -25.42 6.88
C SER A 168 14.10 -25.04 7.89
N LYS A 169 12.88 -24.87 7.39
CA LYS A 169 11.72 -24.48 8.17
C LYS A 169 10.51 -25.32 7.76
N GLN A 170 9.77 -25.79 8.75
CA GLN A 170 8.51 -26.49 8.54
C GLN A 170 7.37 -25.72 9.21
N VAL A 171 6.31 -25.43 8.45
CA VAL A 171 5.11 -24.74 8.96
C VAL A 171 3.83 -25.46 8.54
N ASN A 172 2.76 -25.24 9.27
CA ASN A 172 1.43 -25.74 8.90
C ASN A 172 0.73 -24.70 8.03
N VAL A 173 0.12 -25.15 6.93
CA VAL A 173 -0.60 -24.29 5.99
C VAL A 173 -2.03 -24.80 5.86
N GLU A 174 -3.01 -23.96 6.13
CA GLU A 174 -4.43 -24.29 5.92
C GLU A 174 -4.93 -23.57 4.67
N VAL A 175 -5.31 -24.33 3.64
CA VAL A 175 -5.82 -23.80 2.37
C VAL A 175 -7.35 -23.76 2.41
N LYS A 176 -7.94 -22.57 2.20
CA LYS A 176 -9.38 -22.31 2.22
C LYS A 176 -9.82 -21.58 0.96
N THR A 177 -10.98 -21.94 0.39
CA THR A 177 -11.59 -21.13 -0.67
C THR A 177 -12.44 -20.03 -0.05
N VAL A 178 -12.04 -18.79 -0.27
CA VAL A 178 -12.78 -17.59 0.13
C VAL A 178 -13.56 -17.07 -1.07
N LYS A 179 -14.80 -16.65 -0.82
CA LYS A 179 -15.70 -16.16 -1.88
C LYS A 179 -15.92 -14.67 -1.68
N THR A 180 -15.17 -13.88 -2.45
CA THR A 180 -15.15 -12.43 -2.35
C THR A 180 -16.00 -11.81 -3.46
N GLY A 181 -16.87 -10.86 -3.11
CA GLY A 181 -17.69 -10.11 -4.08
C GLY A 181 -19.16 -9.93 -3.72
N SER A 182 -19.87 -9.19 -4.58
CA SER A 182 -21.31 -8.94 -4.43
C SER A 182 -22.13 -10.17 -4.83
N LEU A 183 -23.38 -10.26 -4.37
CA LEU A 183 -24.32 -11.36 -4.62
C LEU A 183 -24.44 -11.78 -6.11
N PHE A 184 -24.08 -10.90 -7.04
CA PHE A 184 -24.15 -11.09 -8.49
C PHE A 184 -22.79 -11.30 -9.20
N ASN A 185 -21.67 -11.14 -8.50
CA ASN A 185 -20.33 -11.38 -9.05
C ASN A 185 -19.42 -11.85 -7.91
N ARG A 186 -19.41 -13.17 -7.65
CA ARG A 186 -18.52 -13.83 -6.68
C ARG A 186 -17.27 -14.28 -7.42
N ILE A 187 -16.13 -13.79 -6.98
CA ILE A 187 -14.82 -14.31 -7.35
C ILE A 187 -14.45 -15.28 -6.23
N GLU A 188 -14.07 -16.50 -6.61
CA GLU A 188 -13.54 -17.49 -5.68
C GLU A 188 -12.02 -17.31 -5.70
N SER A 189 -11.44 -16.99 -4.55
CA SER A 189 -9.99 -16.90 -4.31
C SER A 189 -9.62 -17.98 -3.29
N ARG A 190 -8.40 -18.52 -3.36
CA ARG A 190 -7.92 -19.54 -2.44
C ARG A 190 -6.85 -18.96 -1.55
N GLU A 191 -7.19 -18.78 -0.29
CA GLU A 191 -6.27 -18.19 0.69
C GLU A 191 -5.57 -19.29 1.49
N ALA A 192 -4.26 -19.11 1.70
CA ALA A 192 -3.47 -19.92 2.62
C ALA A 192 -3.26 -19.18 3.94
N ASP A 193 -3.70 -19.82 5.03
CA ASP A 193 -3.44 -19.38 6.39
C ASP A 193 -2.23 -20.15 6.95
N VAL A 194 -1.13 -19.44 7.20
CA VAL A 194 0.15 -20.03 7.64
C VAL A 194 0.23 -19.96 9.15
N THR A 195 0.22 -21.12 9.81
CA THR A 195 0.44 -21.21 11.25
C THR A 195 1.91 -21.49 11.53
N ASP A 196 2.63 -20.45 11.94
CA ASP A 196 3.99 -20.54 12.45
C ASP A 196 4.00 -20.46 13.99
N SER A 197 4.77 -21.35 14.61
CA SER A 197 4.96 -21.37 16.07
C SER A 197 6.15 -20.53 16.54
N GLU A 198 7.01 -20.10 15.61
CA GLU A 198 8.15 -19.27 15.92
C GLU A 198 7.74 -17.80 16.15
N PRO A 199 8.40 -17.09 17.07
CA PRO A 199 8.23 -15.65 17.17
C PRO A 199 8.69 -14.94 15.89
N ARG A 200 7.97 -13.88 15.52
CA ARG A 200 8.34 -12.98 14.41
C ARG A 200 9.74 -12.40 14.60
N ALA A 201 10.43 -12.11 13.50
CA ALA A 201 11.66 -11.33 13.53
C ALA A 201 11.37 -9.90 13.99
N CYS A 202 12.27 -9.30 14.77
CA CYS A 202 12.18 -7.88 15.09
C CYS A 202 12.48 -7.04 13.84
N LEU A 203 11.65 -6.03 13.57
CA LEU A 203 11.86 -5.11 12.47
C LEU A 203 12.96 -4.09 12.81
N SER A 204 13.80 -3.81 11.82
CA SER A 204 14.75 -2.69 11.87
C SER A 204 14.01 -1.34 11.75
N ILE A 205 14.69 -0.25 12.09
CA ILE A 205 14.12 1.10 11.94
C ILE A 205 13.85 1.42 10.46
N GLU A 206 14.71 0.93 9.57
CA GLU A 206 14.53 1.10 8.13
C GLU A 206 13.33 0.30 7.62
N ASP A 207 13.25 -0.99 7.98
CA ASP A 207 12.13 -1.88 7.61
C ASP A 207 10.79 -1.28 8.06
N MET A 208 10.75 -0.76 9.29
CA MET A 208 9.58 -0.08 9.83
C MET A 208 9.14 1.12 8.97
N GLY A 209 10.09 1.94 8.52
CA GLY A 209 9.82 3.07 7.64
C GLY A 209 9.28 2.61 6.29
N GLU A 210 9.95 1.66 5.64
CA GLU A 210 9.54 1.08 4.36
C GLU A 210 8.14 0.47 4.43
N MET A 211 7.90 -0.39 5.42
CA MET A 211 6.58 -0.97 5.69
C MET A 211 5.54 0.10 5.99
N GLY A 212 5.94 1.20 6.66
CA GLY A 212 5.09 2.36 6.86
C GLY A 212 4.55 2.93 5.54
N TRP A 213 5.40 3.08 4.52
CA TRP A 213 4.95 3.53 3.19
C TRP A 213 4.05 2.54 2.48
N VAL A 214 4.39 1.25 2.52
CA VAL A 214 3.58 0.19 1.92
C VAL A 214 2.18 0.18 2.54
N LEU A 215 2.10 0.17 3.87
CA LEU A 215 0.83 0.18 4.61
C LEU A 215 0.00 1.43 4.34
N MET A 216 0.62 2.61 4.25
CA MET A 216 -0.08 3.84 3.87
C MET A 216 -0.65 3.75 2.45
N GLY A 217 0.11 3.18 1.51
CA GLY A 217 -0.34 2.94 0.14
C GLY A 217 -1.52 1.97 0.09
N LEU A 218 -1.43 0.85 0.80
CA LEU A 218 -2.51 -0.13 0.92
C LEU A 218 -3.75 0.46 1.57
N GLU A 219 -3.61 1.24 2.65
CA GLU A 219 -4.75 1.90 3.30
C GLU A 219 -5.43 2.89 2.35
N TRP A 220 -4.66 3.59 1.52
CA TRP A 220 -5.23 4.55 0.58
C TRP A 220 -5.96 3.87 -0.59
N VAL A 221 -5.43 2.77 -1.12
CA VAL A 221 -5.99 2.08 -2.29
C VAL A 221 -7.06 1.06 -1.92
N GLY A 222 -6.80 0.19 -0.95
CA GLY A 222 -7.66 -0.91 -0.53
C GLY A 222 -8.44 -0.66 0.76
N GLY A 223 -8.08 0.38 1.51
CA GLY A 223 -8.64 0.64 2.84
C GLY A 223 -7.88 -0.07 3.95
N ARG A 224 -8.32 0.15 5.19
CA ARG A 224 -7.62 -0.35 6.39
C ARG A 224 -7.57 -1.86 6.50
N GLU A 225 -8.61 -2.53 6.03
CA GLU A 225 -8.70 -3.99 6.08
C GLU A 225 -7.57 -4.61 5.23
N THR A 226 -7.37 -4.10 4.02
CA THR A 226 -6.26 -4.54 3.15
C THR A 226 -4.89 -4.30 3.78
N ALA A 227 -4.67 -3.12 4.36
CA ALA A 227 -3.39 -2.83 5.03
C ALA A 227 -3.15 -3.71 6.27
N MET A 228 -4.21 -4.00 7.03
CA MET A 228 -4.11 -4.81 8.25
C MET A 228 -3.91 -6.30 7.95
N LEU A 229 -4.59 -6.83 6.92
CA LEU A 229 -4.40 -8.21 6.47
C LEU A 229 -2.99 -8.41 5.94
N TRP A 230 -2.60 -7.61 4.94
CA TRP A 230 -1.26 -7.69 4.36
C TRP A 230 -0.17 -7.48 5.40
N GLY A 231 -0.31 -6.47 6.26
CA GLY A 231 0.68 -6.22 7.31
C GLY A 231 0.75 -7.31 8.38
N GLY A 232 -0.38 -7.97 8.68
CA GLY A 232 -0.41 -9.12 9.58
C GLY A 232 0.33 -10.32 8.99
N ASP A 233 0.06 -10.63 7.72
CA ASP A 233 0.69 -11.73 6.99
C ASP A 233 2.20 -11.47 6.78
N GLU A 234 2.57 -10.24 6.49
CA GLU A 234 3.95 -9.78 6.36
C GLU A 234 4.71 -9.76 7.71
N GLY A 235 4.03 -10.02 8.83
CA GLY A 235 4.64 -10.07 10.16
C GLY A 235 4.96 -8.69 10.76
N VAL A 236 4.30 -7.63 10.28
CA VAL A 236 4.43 -6.29 10.85
C VAL A 236 3.80 -6.26 12.25
N PRO A 237 4.46 -5.67 13.26
CA PRO A 237 3.93 -5.59 14.61
C PRO A 237 2.56 -4.88 14.65
N PRO A 238 1.59 -5.41 15.42
CA PRO A 238 0.25 -4.82 15.58
C PRO A 238 0.27 -3.34 16.03
N TRP A 239 1.24 -2.98 16.88
CA TRP A 239 1.37 -1.61 17.36
C TRP A 239 1.79 -0.63 16.26
N TRP A 240 2.59 -1.09 15.30
CA TRP A 240 3.01 -0.29 14.15
C TRP A 240 1.89 -0.14 13.13
N LEU A 241 1.16 -1.23 12.85
CA LEU A 241 -0.07 -1.20 12.04
C LEU A 241 -1.06 -0.15 12.58
N ALA A 242 -1.28 -0.18 13.90
CA ALA A 242 -2.15 0.78 14.56
C ALA A 242 -1.62 2.21 14.47
N LEU A 243 -0.32 2.43 14.62
CA LEU A 243 0.32 3.75 14.52
C LEU A 243 0.17 4.33 13.11
N VAL A 244 0.49 3.55 12.07
CA VAL A 244 0.36 3.99 10.67
C VAL A 244 -1.09 4.33 10.36
N SER A 245 -2.04 3.46 10.73
CA SER A 245 -3.45 3.71 10.46
C SER A 245 -4.01 4.90 11.23
N LEU A 246 -3.57 5.11 12.47
CA LEU A 246 -3.92 6.30 13.25
C LEU A 246 -3.34 7.57 12.62
N GLY A 247 -2.08 7.54 12.15
CA GLY A 247 -1.45 8.65 11.46
C GLY A 247 -2.22 9.07 10.20
N MET A 248 -2.59 8.08 9.37
CA MET A 248 -3.44 8.29 8.20
C MET A 248 -4.83 8.83 8.58
N SER A 249 -5.44 8.31 9.65
CA SER A 249 -6.71 8.81 10.18
C SER A 249 -6.66 10.30 10.51
N VAL A 250 -5.62 10.71 11.25
CA VAL A 250 -5.44 12.09 11.69
C VAL A 250 -5.21 12.99 10.47
N PHE A 251 -4.39 12.57 9.52
CA PHE A 251 -4.18 13.31 8.29
C PHE A 251 -5.47 13.46 7.48
N PHE A 252 -6.24 12.38 7.31
CA PHE A 252 -7.49 12.42 6.57
C PHE A 252 -8.54 13.30 7.25
N LEU A 253 -8.71 13.20 8.56
CA LEU A 253 -9.72 13.97 9.30
C LEU A 253 -9.34 15.44 9.45
N CYS A 254 -8.06 15.76 9.68
CA CYS A 254 -7.64 17.11 10.00
C CYS A 254 -7.11 17.87 8.77
N VAL A 255 -6.68 17.20 7.70
CA VAL A 255 -6.12 17.85 6.51
C VAL A 255 -6.98 17.58 5.28
N GLN A 256 -7.12 16.31 4.87
CA GLN A 256 -7.85 16.00 3.63
C GLN A 256 -9.32 16.43 3.72
N TYR A 257 -10.01 16.09 4.81
CA TYR A 257 -11.43 16.37 4.94
C TYR A 257 -11.74 17.88 4.92
N PRO A 258 -11.06 18.76 5.68
CA PRO A 258 -11.29 20.20 5.58
C PRO A 258 -10.88 20.78 4.22
N LEU A 259 -9.82 20.28 3.59
CA LEU A 259 -9.41 20.69 2.25
C LEU A 259 -10.45 20.31 1.19
N MET A 260 -10.92 19.06 1.22
CA MET A 260 -11.99 18.56 0.36
C MET A 260 -13.27 19.33 0.61
N HIS A 261 -13.65 19.54 1.87
CA HIS A 261 -14.82 20.34 2.21
C HIS A 261 -14.72 21.75 1.62
N ARG A 262 -13.56 22.42 1.70
CA ARG A 262 -13.35 23.75 1.10
C ARG A 262 -13.35 23.74 -0.44
N LEU A 263 -12.84 22.69 -1.07
CA LEU A 263 -12.79 22.56 -2.52
C LEU A 263 -14.16 22.23 -3.12
N TYR A 264 -14.90 21.32 -2.49
CA TYR A 264 -16.17 20.80 -2.99
C TYR A 264 -17.38 21.58 -2.47
N HIS A 265 -17.33 22.07 -1.24
CA HIS A 265 -18.28 23.06 -0.72
C HIS A 265 -17.68 24.46 -0.83
N ARG A 266 -17.30 24.84 -2.05
CA ARG A 266 -17.33 26.26 -2.41
C ARG A 266 -18.75 26.72 -2.15
N GLU A 267 -18.94 27.42 -1.04
CA GLU A 267 -20.22 28.04 -0.68
C GLU A 267 -20.76 28.73 -1.92
N THR A 268 -22.07 28.69 -2.13
CA THR A 268 -22.79 29.41 -3.20
C THR A 268 -22.44 30.90 -3.30
N SER A 269 -21.68 31.46 -2.35
CA SER A 269 -21.04 32.77 -2.41
C SER A 269 -19.84 32.88 -3.36
N ASP A 270 -19.25 31.76 -3.80
CA ASP A 270 -18.18 31.68 -4.82
C ASP A 270 -18.75 31.46 -6.24
N LEU A 271 -20.08 31.33 -6.36
CA LEU A 271 -20.74 31.57 -7.64
C LEU A 271 -20.55 33.06 -7.98
N LEU A 272 -20.06 33.34 -9.19
CA LEU A 272 -19.99 34.71 -9.69
C LEU A 272 -21.35 35.36 -9.46
N SER A 273 -21.38 36.44 -8.67
CA SER A 273 -22.60 37.23 -8.56
C SER A 273 -23.06 37.61 -9.97
N THR A 274 -24.37 37.71 -10.20
CA THR A 274 -24.94 38.11 -11.49
C THR A 274 -24.21 39.29 -12.16
N PRO A 275 -23.76 40.36 -11.46
CA PRO A 275 -22.95 41.41 -12.07
C PRO A 275 -21.52 41.00 -12.46
N GLN A 276 -20.87 40.10 -11.72
CA GLN A 276 -19.54 39.59 -12.08
C GLN A 276 -19.62 38.66 -13.29
N MET A 277 -20.65 37.82 -13.35
CA MET A 277 -20.95 36.96 -14.50
C MET A 277 -21.25 37.78 -15.76
N ARG A 278 -22.08 38.82 -15.62
CA ARG A 278 -22.38 39.78 -16.70
C ARG A 278 -21.10 40.40 -17.27
N ARG A 279 -20.20 40.89 -16.40
CA ARG A 279 -18.91 41.48 -16.84
C ARG A 279 -17.99 40.49 -17.54
N LEU A 280 -17.98 39.22 -17.11
CA LEU A 280 -17.17 38.18 -17.75
C LEU A 280 -17.67 37.90 -19.17
N ILE A 281 -18.99 37.78 -19.33
CA ILE A 281 -19.65 37.55 -20.61
C ILE A 281 -19.40 38.75 -21.54
N GLU A 282 -19.63 39.98 -21.08
CA GLU A 282 -19.36 41.20 -21.85
C GLU A 282 -17.92 41.25 -22.38
N ARG A 283 -16.92 40.99 -21.52
CA ARG A 283 -15.50 40.98 -21.94
C ARG A 283 -15.16 39.89 -22.95
N THR A 284 -15.76 38.71 -22.79
CA THR A 284 -15.50 37.57 -23.68
C THR A 284 -16.14 37.81 -25.04
N THR A 285 -17.40 38.25 -25.04
CA THR A 285 -18.13 38.60 -26.26
C THR A 285 -17.49 39.79 -26.98
N GLN A 286 -17.00 40.80 -26.26
CA GLN A 286 -16.33 41.95 -26.88
C GLN A 286 -15.07 41.53 -27.65
N ARG A 287 -14.24 40.65 -27.07
CA ARG A 287 -13.07 40.08 -27.78
C ARG A 287 -13.47 39.33 -29.05
N VAL A 288 -14.49 38.48 -28.96
CA VAL A 288 -15.00 37.73 -30.12
C VAL A 288 -15.63 38.65 -31.17
N SER A 289 -16.26 39.74 -30.73
CA SER A 289 -16.94 40.72 -31.60
C SER A 289 -15.95 41.51 -32.46
N GLU A 290 -14.75 41.79 -31.92
CA GLU A 290 -13.64 42.39 -32.65
C GLU A 290 -13.13 41.44 -33.75
N ASP A 291 -12.98 40.15 -33.43
CA ASP A 291 -12.50 39.14 -34.37
C ASP A 291 -13.51 38.83 -35.49
N LEU A 292 -14.80 38.75 -35.15
CA LEU A 292 -15.88 38.35 -36.07
C LEU A 292 -16.66 39.53 -36.67
N ARG A 293 -16.19 40.78 -36.46
CA ARG A 293 -16.75 42.02 -37.03
C ARG A 293 -18.26 42.17 -36.83
N PHE A 294 -18.72 41.94 -35.61
CA PHE A 294 -20.08 42.30 -35.21
C PHE A 294 -20.03 43.25 -34.02
N LYS A 295 -21.06 44.09 -33.88
CA LYS A 295 -21.23 44.97 -32.74
C LYS A 295 -22.39 44.46 -31.90
N ALA A 296 -22.05 43.97 -30.72
CA ALA A 296 -23.01 43.52 -29.71
C ALA A 296 -23.60 44.71 -28.94
N ASP A 297 -24.91 44.67 -28.68
CA ASP A 297 -25.58 45.58 -27.75
C ASP A 297 -25.68 44.93 -26.37
N PHE A 298 -24.82 45.39 -25.47
CA PHE A 298 -24.76 44.87 -24.11
C PHE A 298 -25.83 45.46 -23.18
N ASP A 299 -26.51 46.55 -23.56
CA ASP A 299 -27.56 47.16 -22.74
C ASP A 299 -28.84 46.30 -22.76
N GLU A 300 -29.13 45.66 -23.90
CA GLU A 300 -30.25 44.72 -24.06
C GLU A 300 -29.94 43.28 -23.64
N MET A 301 -28.71 43.00 -23.18
CA MET A 301 -28.29 41.64 -22.85
C MET A 301 -29.09 41.06 -21.67
N LYS A 302 -29.71 39.89 -21.90
CA LYS A 302 -30.46 39.12 -20.89
C LYS A 302 -29.75 37.82 -20.57
N LEU A 303 -29.67 37.51 -19.27
CA LEU A 303 -29.08 36.29 -18.74
C LEU A 303 -30.20 35.46 -18.12
N GLN A 304 -30.22 34.16 -18.42
CA GLN A 304 -31.14 33.22 -17.80
C GLN A 304 -30.34 32.05 -17.21
N ASP A 305 -30.42 31.91 -15.89
CA ASP A 305 -29.73 30.84 -15.17
C ASP A 305 -30.52 29.52 -15.27
N ARG A 306 -29.81 28.43 -15.56
CA ARG A 306 -30.32 27.05 -15.54
C ARG A 306 -29.50 26.20 -14.57
N PRO A 307 -29.98 25.01 -14.17
CA PRO A 307 -29.28 24.15 -13.20
C PRO A 307 -27.83 23.79 -13.56
N ILE A 308 -27.47 23.78 -14.86
CA ILE A 308 -26.13 23.40 -15.34
C ILE A 308 -25.56 24.33 -16.43
N SER A 309 -26.27 25.41 -16.79
CA SER A 309 -25.89 26.30 -17.88
C SER A 309 -26.44 27.71 -17.68
N ILE A 310 -25.91 28.67 -18.44
CA ILE A 310 -26.41 30.05 -18.48
C ILE A 310 -26.73 30.36 -19.94
N ASP A 311 -27.99 30.71 -20.20
CA ASP A 311 -28.41 31.15 -21.53
C ASP A 311 -28.18 32.67 -21.64
N VAL A 312 -27.45 33.09 -22.67
CA VAL A 312 -27.13 34.50 -22.94
C VAL A 312 -27.87 34.93 -24.19
N TYR A 313 -28.82 35.85 -24.05
CA TYR A 313 -29.52 36.48 -25.16
C TYR A 313 -28.91 37.84 -25.44
N LEU A 314 -28.41 38.01 -26.66
CA LEU A 314 -27.66 39.18 -27.08
C LEU A 314 -28.08 39.65 -28.48
N THR A 315 -28.49 40.91 -28.58
CA THR A 315 -28.76 41.56 -29.86
C THR A 315 -27.43 42.00 -30.48
N TYR A 316 -27.22 41.75 -31.77
CA TYR A 316 -26.00 42.17 -32.46
C TYR A 316 -26.29 42.70 -33.86
N THR A 317 -25.38 43.54 -34.36
CA THR A 317 -25.40 44.08 -35.73
C THR A 317 -24.08 43.74 -36.42
N THR A 318 -24.14 43.31 -37.68
CA THR A 318 -22.92 43.00 -38.43
C THR A 318 -22.33 44.27 -39.00
N THR A 319 -21.08 44.57 -38.65
CA THR A 319 -20.32 45.65 -39.29
C THR A 319 -19.59 45.02 -40.46
N GLY A 320 -20.19 45.09 -41.65
CA GLY A 320 -19.59 44.62 -42.91
C GLY A 320 -18.23 45.24 -43.19
#